data_AF-A0A6F9ANE2-F1
#
_entry.id   AF-A0A6F9ANE2-F1
#
_cell.length_a   1.000
_cell.length_b   1.000
_cell.length_c   1.000
_cell.angle_alpha   90.00
_cell.angle_beta   90.00
_cell.angle_gamma   90.00
#
_symmetry.space_group_name_H-M   'P 1'
#
loop_
_entity.id
_entity.type
_entity.pdbx_description
1 polymer ?
#
loop_
_entity_poly.entity_id
_entity_poly.type
_entity_poly.pdbx_seq_one_letter_code
_entity_poly.pdbx_strand_id
1 'polypeptide(L)'
;MELLNANSRFLHDSIVQNADRLADTLPDKLWRVFVADEVKTGFGRVVSHFWAFQLQGDDDFCPDIMTIGKAMGNGHLLACVATTVEIAGAFKDNGVEYFHTFGGNPVSSDVIEKD
;
A
#
# COMPACT_ATOMS: atom_id res chain seq x y z
N MET A 1 19.28 -1.90 -7.50
CA MET A 1 19.31 -0.45 -7.20
C MET A 1 17.96 0.08 -7.65
N GLU A 2 17.11 0.45 -6.70
CA GLU A 2 15.67 0.14 -6.73
C GLU A 2 14.91 1.42 -6.37
N LEU A 3 13.90 1.78 -7.16
CA LEU A 3 13.16 3.01 -6.92
C LEU A 3 11.92 2.73 -6.09
N LEU A 4 11.96 3.14 -4.83
CA LEU A 4 10.82 3.22 -3.94
C LEU A 4 10.05 4.50 -4.25
N ASN A 5 8.85 4.41 -4.84
CA ASN A 5 7.93 5.55 -4.91
C ASN A 5 6.79 5.32 -3.91
N ALA A 6 6.89 5.97 -2.76
CA ALA A 6 5.84 6.04 -1.76
C ALA A 6 5.00 7.30 -2.00
N ASN A 7 4.08 7.24 -2.97
CA ASN A 7 3.25 8.39 -3.29
C ASN A 7 2.05 8.43 -2.33
N SER A 8 2.09 9.31 -1.32
CA SER A 8 0.96 9.54 -0.41
C SER A 8 0.11 10.69 -0.94
N ARG A 9 -1.20 10.50 -1.06
CA ARG A 9 -2.11 11.52 -1.61
C ARG A 9 -2.35 12.78 -0.76
N PHE A 10 -1.68 12.92 0.37
CA PHE A 10 -1.69 14.18 1.14
C PHE A 10 -0.57 15.13 0.73
N LEU A 11 0.12 14.81 -0.35
CA LEU A 11 1.18 15.63 -0.90
C LEU A 11 0.57 16.66 -1.87
N HIS A 12 1.05 17.89 -1.80
CA HIS A 12 0.69 18.97 -2.72
C HIS A 12 0.87 18.54 -4.18
N ASP A 13 0.04 19.03 -5.12
CA ASP A 13 0.07 18.62 -6.54
C ASP A 13 1.48 18.68 -7.16
N SER A 14 2.28 19.67 -6.77
CA SER A 14 3.68 19.80 -7.21
C SER A 14 4.56 18.62 -6.81
N ILE A 15 4.27 17.94 -5.70
CA ILE A 15 5.01 16.76 -5.26
C ILE A 15 4.62 15.55 -6.12
N VAL A 16 3.34 15.40 -6.44
CA VAL A 16 2.84 14.35 -7.35
C VAL A 16 3.45 14.53 -8.74
N GLN A 17 3.34 15.74 -9.30
CA GLN A 17 3.93 16.09 -10.60
C GLN A 17 5.44 15.91 -10.62
N ASN A 18 6.14 16.20 -9.52
CA ASN A 18 7.59 15.96 -9.43
C ASN A 18 7.92 14.47 -9.35
N ALA A 19 7.11 13.66 -8.66
CA ALA A 19 7.30 12.22 -8.60
C ALA A 19 7.12 11.58 -9.99
N ASP A 20 6.12 12.03 -10.75
CA ASP A 20 5.89 11.56 -12.13
C ASP A 20 7.07 11.94 -13.04
N ARG A 21 7.47 13.22 -13.01
CA ARG A 21 8.64 13.70 -13.76
C ARG A 21 9.93 12.98 -13.39
N LEU A 22 10.10 12.63 -12.12
CA LEU A 22 11.27 11.87 -11.67
C LEU A 22 11.20 10.44 -12.20
N ALA A 23 10.03 9.80 -12.15
CA ALA A 23 9.81 8.46 -12.68
C ALA A 23 10.14 8.38 -14.19
N ASP A 24 9.79 9.42 -14.96
CA ASP A 24 10.08 9.52 -16.39
C ASP A 24 11.58 9.60 -16.73
N THR A 25 12.43 9.98 -15.77
CA THR A 25 13.90 10.06 -15.99
C THR A 25 14.63 8.74 -15.74
N LEU A 26 13.92 7.71 -15.32
CA LEU A 26 14.51 6.44 -14.90
C LEU A 26 14.77 5.50 -16.09
N PRO A 27 15.91 4.78 -16.12
CA PRO A 27 16.20 3.81 -17.17
C PRO A 27 15.24 2.61 -17.17
N ASP A 28 15.03 2.00 -18.35
CA ASP A 28 14.14 0.84 -18.58
C ASP A 28 14.44 -0.37 -17.66
N LYS A 29 15.71 -0.56 -17.28
CA LYS A 29 16.15 -1.58 -16.32
C LYS A 29 16.13 -1.04 -14.89
N LEU A 30 14.92 -0.74 -14.42
CA LEU A 30 14.57 -0.60 -13.02
C LEU A 30 13.27 -1.38 -12.80
N TRP A 31 13.31 -2.43 -11.98
CA TRP A 31 12.11 -3.10 -11.52
C TRP A 31 11.27 -2.09 -10.72
N ARG A 32 10.04 -1.82 -11.15
CA ARG A 32 9.13 -0.88 -10.50
C ARG A 32 8.26 -1.67 -9.52
N VAL A 33 8.27 -1.27 -8.25
CA VAL A 33 7.31 -1.74 -7.24
C VAL A 33 6.46 -0.55 -6.85
N PHE A 34 5.16 -0.62 -7.10
CA PHE A 34 4.20 0.39 -6.71
C PHE A 34 3.70 0.12 -5.29
N VAL A 35 3.97 1.06 -4.39
CA VAL A 35 3.49 1.00 -3.01
C VAL A 35 2.37 2.03 -2.82
N ALA A 36 1.15 1.57 -2.60
CA ALA A 36 0.03 2.42 -2.25
C ALA A 36 -0.10 2.54 -0.73
N ASP A 37 0.10 3.74 -0.18
CA ASP A 37 -0.24 4.03 1.22
C ASP A 37 -1.73 4.35 1.35
N GLU A 38 -2.50 3.34 1.72
CA GLU A 38 -3.95 3.43 1.90
C GLU A 38 -4.34 3.57 3.37
N VAL A 39 -3.38 3.79 4.27
CA VAL A 39 -3.62 3.83 5.73
C VAL A 39 -4.64 4.91 6.07
N LYS A 40 -4.67 6.04 5.35
CA LYS A 40 -5.68 7.10 5.57
C LYS A 40 -6.75 7.17 4.48
N THR A 41 -6.44 6.77 3.26
CA THR A 41 -7.30 7.01 2.08
C THR A 41 -8.14 5.80 1.66
N GLY A 42 -7.83 4.60 2.15
CA GLY A 42 -8.63 3.41 1.90
C GLY A 42 -9.98 3.43 2.63
N PHE A 43 -10.74 2.34 2.47
CA PHE A 43 -12.08 2.16 3.07
C PHE A 43 -13.07 3.27 2.68
N GLY A 44 -13.08 3.68 1.42
CA GLY A 44 -14.07 4.62 0.90
C GLY A 44 -13.84 6.07 1.32
N ARG A 45 -12.70 6.42 1.91
CA ARG A 45 -12.43 7.79 2.38
C ARG A 45 -12.46 8.82 1.24
N VAL A 46 -12.10 8.41 0.02
CA VAL A 46 -12.13 9.27 -1.17
C VAL A 46 -13.51 9.35 -1.84
N VAL A 47 -14.53 8.73 -1.23
CA VAL A 47 -15.95 8.75 -1.64
C VAL A 47 -16.24 8.01 -2.94
N SER A 48 -15.57 8.35 -4.04
CA SER A 48 -15.85 7.76 -5.36
C SER A 48 -15.37 6.32 -5.51
N HIS A 49 -14.41 5.88 -4.70
CA HIS A 49 -13.79 4.56 -4.78
C HIS A 49 -13.49 4.00 -3.39
N PHE A 50 -13.46 2.67 -3.27
CA PHE A 50 -13.13 2.01 -2.01
C PHE A 50 -11.64 2.17 -1.66
N TRP A 51 -10.77 2.01 -2.65
CA TRP A 51 -9.35 2.29 -2.54
C TRP A 51 -9.00 3.57 -3.26
N ALA A 52 -8.06 4.33 -2.72
CA ALA A 52 -7.68 5.58 -3.31
C ALA A 52 -6.94 5.34 -4.63
N PHE A 53 -5.98 4.42 -4.72
CA PHE A 53 -5.18 4.21 -5.92
C PHE A 53 -5.99 4.15 -7.23
N GLN A 54 -7.25 3.72 -7.17
CA GLN A 54 -8.21 3.71 -8.28
C GLN A 54 -8.46 5.10 -8.91
N LEU A 55 -8.29 6.23 -8.20
CA LEU A 55 -8.39 7.57 -8.82
C LEU A 55 -7.25 7.90 -9.80
N GLN A 56 -6.21 7.06 -9.94
CA GLN A 56 -5.13 7.31 -10.90
C GLN A 56 -5.56 7.09 -12.36
N GLY A 57 -6.80 6.67 -12.61
CA GLY A 57 -7.44 6.79 -13.92
C GLY A 57 -7.34 5.56 -14.82
N ASP A 58 -6.57 4.54 -14.42
CA ASP A 58 -6.51 3.25 -15.12
C ASP A 58 -7.27 2.19 -14.31
N ASP A 59 -8.35 1.66 -14.88
CA ASP A 59 -9.13 0.55 -14.29
C ASP A 59 -8.26 -0.72 -14.08
N ASP A 60 -7.12 -0.81 -14.77
CA ASP A 60 -6.16 -1.92 -14.71
C ASP A 60 -5.00 -1.68 -13.72
N PHE A 61 -4.91 -0.51 -13.09
CA PHE A 61 -3.82 -0.23 -12.15
C PHE A 61 -4.06 -0.90 -10.79
N CYS A 62 -3.17 -1.83 -10.43
CA CYS A 62 -3.14 -2.48 -9.12
C CYS A 62 -1.74 -2.33 -8.52
N PRO A 63 -1.59 -1.78 -7.29
CA PRO A 63 -0.28 -1.63 -6.67
C PRO A 63 0.29 -3.00 -6.26
N ASP A 64 1.62 -3.11 -6.31
CA ASP A 64 2.34 -4.32 -5.91
C ASP A 64 2.31 -4.54 -4.39
N ILE A 65 2.32 -3.44 -3.63
CA ILE A 65 2.23 -3.42 -2.17
C ILE A 65 1.22 -2.37 -1.74
N MET A 66 0.40 -2.68 -0.75
CA MET A 66 -0.54 -1.75 -0.13
C MET A 66 -0.37 -1.75 1.38
N THR A 67 -0.19 -0.57 1.99
CA THR A 67 -0.22 -0.42 3.44
C THR A 67 -1.60 0.03 3.90
N ILE A 68 -2.13 -0.64 4.91
CA ILE A 68 -3.51 -0.51 5.35
C ILE A 68 -3.53 -0.38 6.89
N GLY A 69 -4.45 0.41 7.42
CA GLY A 69 -4.62 0.60 8.87
C GLY A 69 -5.80 1.52 9.15
N LYS A 70 -5.70 2.34 10.22
CA LYS A 70 -6.74 3.30 10.68
C LYS A 70 -8.16 2.73 10.59
N ALA A 71 -8.88 3.04 9.50
CA ALA A 71 -10.27 2.61 9.30
C ALA A 71 -10.42 1.08 9.29
N MET A 72 -9.37 0.33 8.92
CA MET A 72 -9.34 -1.14 8.95
C MET A 72 -9.65 -1.70 10.34
N GLY A 73 -9.08 -1.11 11.38
CA GLY A 73 -9.25 -1.59 12.74
C GLY A 73 -10.54 -1.10 13.40
N ASN A 74 -11.33 -0.24 12.75
CA ASN A 74 -12.55 0.36 13.32
C ASN A 74 -12.36 0.89 14.77
N GLY A 75 -11.21 1.51 15.06
CA GLY A 75 -10.83 1.99 16.39
C GLY A 75 -9.87 1.08 17.18
N HIS A 76 -9.68 -0.17 16.75
CA HIS A 76 -8.67 -1.08 17.29
C HIS A 76 -7.30 -0.89 16.63
N LEU A 77 -6.25 -1.26 17.36
CA LEU A 77 -4.88 -1.24 16.85
C LEU A 77 -4.70 -2.40 15.87
N LEU A 78 -4.74 -2.07 14.59
CA LEU A 78 -4.58 -3.01 13.50
C LEU A 78 -3.98 -2.30 12.28
N ALA A 79 -3.00 -2.96 11.67
CA ALA A 79 -2.43 -2.59 10.39
C ALA A 79 -2.17 -3.86 9.56
N CYS A 80 -2.16 -3.71 8.25
CA CYS A 80 -1.93 -4.81 7.32
C CYS A 80 -1.07 -4.31 6.15
N VAL A 81 -0.25 -5.21 5.63
CA VAL A 81 0.40 -5.04 4.33
C VAL A 81 -0.17 -6.12 3.42
N ALA A 82 -0.77 -5.71 2.31
CA ALA A 82 -1.11 -6.61 1.22
C ALA A 82 -0.04 -6.50 0.13
N THR A 83 0.34 -7.61 -0.48
CA THR A 83 1.37 -7.63 -1.53
C THR A 83 1.14 -8.77 -2.52
N THR A 84 1.80 -8.74 -3.67
CA THR A 84 1.78 -9.84 -4.65
C THR A 84 2.42 -11.12 -4.09
N VAL A 85 2.00 -12.27 -4.61
CA VAL A 85 2.56 -13.57 -4.27
C VAL A 85 4.07 -13.64 -4.57
N GLU A 86 4.50 -12.99 -5.66
CA GLU A 86 5.91 -12.91 -6.04
C GLU A 86 6.73 -12.18 -4.99
N ILE A 87 6.27 -11.00 -4.53
CA ILE A 87 6.97 -10.23 -3.48
C ILE A 87 6.94 -10.97 -2.15
N ALA A 88 5.81 -11.57 -1.77
CA ALA A 88 5.71 -12.37 -0.56
C ALA A 88 6.65 -13.59 -0.61
N GLY A 89 6.76 -14.25 -1.77
CA GLY A 89 7.68 -15.36 -2.01
C GLY A 89 9.14 -14.93 -1.90
N ALA A 90 9.52 -13.84 -2.57
CA ALA A 90 10.87 -13.28 -2.47
C ALA A 90 11.22 -12.86 -1.02
N PHE A 91 10.26 -12.31 -0.29
CA PHE A 91 10.44 -11.98 1.13
C PHE A 91 10.62 -13.22 2.00
N LYS A 92 9.92 -14.32 1.71
CA LYS A 92 10.11 -15.59 2.42
C LYS A 92 11.47 -16.23 2.08
N ASP A 93 11.85 -16.22 0.80
CA ASP A 93 13.04 -16.89 0.30
C ASP A 93 14.34 -16.16 0.70
N ASN A 94 14.27 -14.87 1.03
CA ASN A 94 15.43 -14.11 1.53
C ASN A 94 15.85 -14.51 2.96
N GLY A 95 15.04 -15.33 3.67
CA GLY A 95 15.33 -15.82 5.01
C GLY A 95 15.12 -14.81 6.14
N VAL A 96 14.54 -13.64 5.87
CA VAL A 96 14.21 -12.63 6.87
C VAL A 96 12.91 -13.01 7.58
N GLU A 97 13.02 -13.27 8.89
CA GLU A 97 11.85 -13.40 9.74
C GLU A 97 11.41 -12.02 10.24
N TYR A 98 10.17 -11.64 9.94
CA TYR A 98 9.56 -10.41 10.44
C TYR A 98 8.37 -10.74 11.32
N PHE A 99 8.38 -10.21 12.54
CA PHE A 99 7.42 -10.56 13.58
C PHE A 99 7.08 -9.35 14.45
N HIS A 100 5.82 -9.32 14.90
CA HIS A 100 5.35 -8.43 15.95
C HIS A 100 4.68 -9.25 17.05
N THR A 101 4.95 -8.93 18.31
CA THR A 101 4.34 -9.61 19.48
C THR A 101 2.81 -9.64 19.41
N PHE A 102 2.20 -8.58 18.86
CA PHE A 102 0.75 -8.45 18.69
C PHE A 102 0.27 -8.68 17.25
N GLY A 103 1.15 -9.16 16.37
CA GLY A 103 0.81 -9.47 14.98
C GLY A 103 -0.25 -10.58 14.93
N GLY A 104 -1.35 -10.34 14.24
CA GLY A 104 -2.47 -11.29 14.15
C GLY A 104 -3.18 -11.54 15.48
N ASN A 105 -3.16 -10.58 16.43
CA ASN A 105 -3.91 -10.73 17.67
C ASN A 105 -5.42 -10.92 17.39
N PRO A 106 -6.07 -11.93 17.97
CA PRO A 106 -7.46 -12.26 17.65
C PRO A 106 -8.44 -11.12 18.01
N VAL A 107 -8.25 -10.44 19.13
CA VAL A 107 -9.14 -9.34 19.57
C VAL A 107 -9.18 -8.19 18.56
N SER A 108 -8.03 -7.84 17.96
CA SER A 108 -7.96 -6.83 16.90
C SER A 108 -8.34 -7.36 15.53
N SER A 109 -8.34 -8.68 15.32
CA SER A 109 -8.61 -9.28 14.01
C SER A 109 -10.09 -9.57 13.81
N ASP A 110 -10.79 -9.98 14.88
CA ASP A 110 -12.22 -10.29 14.86
C ASP A 110 -13.07 -9.06 14.50
N VAL A 111 -12.59 -7.84 14.77
CA VAL A 111 -13.33 -6.60 14.45
C VAL A 111 -13.34 -6.24 12.96
N ILE A 112 -12.57 -6.96 12.13
CA ILE A 112 -12.53 -6.78 10.68
C ILE A 112 -13.64 -7.60 10.01
N GLU A 113 -14.16 -8.64 10.67
CA GLU A 113 -15.29 -9.41 10.16
C GLU A 113 -16.55 -8.54 10.12
N LYS A 114 -17.06 -8.32 8.92
CA LYS A 114 -18.45 -7.97 8.71
C LYS A 114 -19.14 -9.21 8.16
N ASP A 115 -20.22 -9.59 8.85
CA ASP A 115 -21.25 -10.50 8.34
C ASP A 115 -21.68 -10.16 6.90
#